data_AF-A0A6B3IFT3-F1
#
_entry.id   AF-A0A6B3IFT3-F1
#
_cell.length_a   1.000
_cell.length_b   1.000
_cell.length_c   1.000
_cell.angle_alpha   90.00
_cell.angle_beta   90.00
_cell.angle_gamma   90.00
#
_symmetry.space_group_name_H-M   'P 1'
#
loop_
_entity.id
_entity.type
_entity.pdbx_description
1 polymer ?
#
loop_
_entity_poly.entity_id
_entity_poly.type
_entity_poly.pdbx_seq_one_letter_code
_entity_poly.pdbx_strand_id
1 'polypeptide(L)' 'MPYPAAKVAPALLDAAREIADAHRAATGQPITLPQLKARLGVSLPLATAAHAALTA' A
#
# COMPACT_ATOMS: atom_id res chain seq x y z
N MET A 1 10.83 20.06 8.56
CA MET A 1 10.08 19.18 9.49
C MET A 1 9.35 18.15 8.64
N PRO A 2 9.57 16.84 8.78
CA PRO A 2 8.83 15.85 7.99
C PRO A 2 7.37 15.84 8.46
N TYR A 3 6.43 15.99 7.52
CA TYR A 3 5.00 15.93 7.81
C TYR A 3 4.65 14.56 8.39
N PRO A 4 3.82 14.49 9.46
CA PRO A 4 3.41 13.21 10.01
C PRO A 4 2.67 12.46 8.91
N ALA A 5 3.15 11.26 8.58
CA ALA A 5 2.48 10.31 7.70
C ALA A 5 0.99 10.33 8.02
N ALA A 6 0.21 10.76 7.03
CA ALA A 6 -1.20 11.08 7.17
C ALA A 6 -2.00 9.85 7.63
N LYS A 7 -2.14 9.65 8.95
CA LYS A 7 -3.16 8.81 9.62
C LYS A 7 -3.53 7.50 8.89
N VAL A 8 -2.56 6.86 8.23
CA VAL A 8 -2.78 5.55 7.62
C VAL A 8 -2.83 4.61 8.81
N ALA A 9 -3.99 3.99 9.05
CA ALA A 9 -4.13 3.08 10.16
C ALA A 9 -3.06 1.98 10.02
N PRO A 10 -2.34 1.62 11.10
CA PRO A 10 -1.27 0.62 11.04
C PRO A 10 -1.77 -0.72 10.49
N ALA A 11 -3.02 -1.09 10.78
CA ALA A 11 -3.66 -2.27 10.22
C ALA A 11 -3.81 -2.24 8.68
N LEU A 12 -4.01 -1.06 8.09
CA LEU A 12 -4.11 -0.92 6.63
C LEU A 12 -2.73 -0.98 5.97
N LEU A 13 -1.71 -0.44 6.65
CA LEU A 13 -0.31 -0.57 6.23
C LEU A 13 0.13 -2.03 6.24
N ASP A 14 -0.23 -2.77 7.28
CA ASP A 14 0.06 -4.20 7.41
C ASP A 14 -0.60 -5.00 6.27
N ALA A 15 -1.90 -4.79 6.04
CA ALA A 15 -2.62 -5.40 4.92
C ALA A 15 -2.03 -5.03 3.55
N ALA A 16 -1.62 -3.77 3.36
CA ALA A 16 -0.98 -3.33 2.11
C ALA A 16 0.37 -4.02 1.89
N ARG A 17 1.13 -4.25 2.97
CA ARG A 17 2.44 -4.91 2.95
C ARG A 17 2.31 -6.39 2.64
N GLU A 18 1.36 -7.08 3.28
CA GLU A 18 1.01 -8.47 3.00
C GLU A 18 0.65 -8.66 1.51
N ILE A 19 -0.22 -7.79 0.99
CA ILE A 19 -0.62 -7.82 -0.42
C ILE A 19 0.58 -7.56 -1.35
N ALA A 20 1.44 -6.60 -1.01
CA ALA A 20 2.62 -6.26 -1.80
C ALA A 20 3.62 -7.41 -1.82
N ASP A 21 3.87 -8.05 -0.67
CA ASP A 21 4.78 -9.18 -0.56
C ASP A 21 4.24 -10.40 -1.30
N ALA A 22 2.97 -10.75 -1.11
CA ALA A 22 2.31 -11.83 -1.85
C ALA A 22 2.35 -11.60 -3.38
N HIS A 23 2.16 -10.36 -3.83
CA HIS A 23 2.24 -10.03 -5.25
C HIS A 23 3.66 -10.17 -5.79
N ARG A 24 4.65 -9.71 -5.02
CA ARG A 24 6.07 -9.85 -5.37
C ARG A 24 6.52 -11.31 -5.38
N ALA A 25 6.06 -12.12 -4.44
CA ALA A 25 6.34 -13.56 -4.40
C ALA A 25 5.72 -14.29 -5.60
N ALA A 26 4.50 -13.91 -6.01
CA ALA A 26 3.81 -14.54 -7.13
C ALA A 26 4.31 -14.07 -8.51
N THR A 27 4.63 -12.78 -8.65
CA THR A 27 4.86 -12.13 -9.96
C THR A 27 6.32 -11.72 -10.15
N GLY A 28 7.11 -11.64 -9.08
CA GLY A 28 8.46 -11.08 -9.07
C GLY A 28 8.51 -9.55 -9.17
N GLN A 29 7.36 -8.88 -9.32
CA GLN A 29 7.25 -7.45 -9.59
C GLN A 29 6.60 -6.69 -8.41
N PRO A 30 6.94 -5.41 -8.20
CA PRO A 30 6.29 -4.59 -7.20
C PRO A 30 4.82 -4.37 -7.54
N ILE A 31 3.95 -4.39 -6.51
CA ILE A 31 2.53 -4.15 -6.72
C ILE A 31 2.27 -2.70 -7.16
N THR A 32 1.42 -2.52 -8.16
CA THR A 32 1.06 -1.19 -8.64
C THR A 32 -0.05 -0.56 -7.80
N LEU A 33 -0.12 0.77 -7.76
CA LEU A 33 -1.21 1.52 -7.10
C LEU A 33 -2.62 1.03 -7.49
N PRO A 34 -2.97 0.84 -8.78
CA PRO A 34 -4.29 0.32 -9.16
C PRO A 34 -4.55 -1.10 -8.66
N GLN A 35 -3.55 -1.98 -8.62
CA GLN A 35 -3.69 -3.33 -8.06
C GLN A 35 -3.87 -3.30 -6.54
N LEU A 36 -3.06 -2.50 -5.84
CA LEU A 36 -3.16 -2.35 -4.39
C LEU A 36 -4.55 -1.81 -4.00
N LYS A 37 -5.05 -0.80 -4.72
CA LYS A 37 -6.41 -0.26 -4.55
C LYS A 37 -7.48 -1.32 -4.77
N ALA A 38 -7.37 -2.10 -5.85
CA ALA A 38 -8.33 -3.16 -6.16
C ALA A 38 -8.37 -4.26 -5.09
N ARG A 39 -7.21 -4.60 -4.49
CA ARG A 39 -7.12 -5.63 -3.43
C ARG A 39 -7.55 -5.13 -2.06
N LEU A 40 -7.21 -3.89 -1.70
CA LEU A 40 -7.61 -3.28 -0.43
C LEU A 40 -9.08 -2.84 -0.43
N GLY A 41 -9.67 -2.56 -1.59
CA GLY A 41 -11.06 -2.08 -1.69
C GLY A 41 -11.27 -0.67 -1.11
N VAL A 42 -10.20 0.12 -0.98
CA VAL A 42 -10.23 1.46 -0.37
C VAL A 42 -10.25 2.59 -1.39
N SER A 43 -10.56 3.79 -0.92
CA SER A 43 -10.49 5.02 -1.72
C SER A 43 -9.08 5.26 -2.27
N LEU A 44 -9.00 5.84 -3.47
CA LEU A 44 -7.75 6.16 -4.15
C LEU A 44 -6.73 6.94 -3.28
N PRO A 45 -7.08 7.99 -2.51
CA PRO A 45 -6.12 8.66 -1.64
C PRO A 45 -5.51 7.76 -0.56
N LEU A 46 -6.28 6.80 -0.04
CA LEU A 46 -5.85 5.84 0.98
C LEU A 46 -4.87 4.81 0.39
N ALA A 47 -5.19 4.29 -0.81
CA ALA A 47 -4.30 3.41 -1.55
C ALA A 47 -2.98 4.12 -1.93
N THR A 48 -3.04 5.39 -2.31
CA THR A 48 -1.84 6.19 -2.63
C THR A 48 -0.96 6.38 -1.41
N ALA A 49 -1.53 6.69 -0.25
CA ALA A 49 -0.76 6.82 0.98
C ALA A 49 -0.09 5.50 1.40
N ALA A 50 -0.81 4.38 1.30
CA ALA A 50 -0.26 3.05 1.58
C ALA A 50 0.86 2.67 0.58
N HIS A 51 0.65 2.90 -0.72
CA HIS A 51 1.64 2.63 -1.75
C HIS A 51 2.89 3.51 -1.57
N ALA A 52 2.70 4.81 -1.31
CA ALA A 52 3.79 5.74 -1.03
C ALA A 52 4.62 5.28 0.19
N ALA A 53 3.97 4.79 1.24
CA ALA A 53 4.66 4.28 2.43
C ALA A 53 5.41 2.94 2.20
N LEU A 54 5.07 2.18 1.15
CA LEU A 54 5.78 0.96 0.76
C LEU A 54 6.99 1.23 -0.14
N THR A 55 7.00 2.35 -0.87
CA THR A 55 8.10 2.76 -1.76
C THR A 55 9.02 3.83 -1.16
N ALA A 56 8.66 4.37 0.01
CA ALA A 56 9.43 5.37 0.74
C ALA A 56 10.66 4.78 1.45
#